data_AF-A0A2M9EN18-F1
#
_entry.id   AF-A0A2M9EN18-F1
#
_cell.length_a   1.000
_cell.length_b   1.000
_cell.length_c   1.000
_cell.angle_alpha   90.00
_cell.angle_beta   90.00
_cell.angle_gamma   90.00
#
_symmetry.space_group_name_H-M   'P 1'
#
loop_
_entity.id
_entity.type
_entity.pdbx_description
1 polymer ?
#
loop_
_entity_poly.entity_id
_entity_poly.type
_entity_poly.pdbx_seq_one_letter_code
_entity_poly.pdbx_strand_id
1 'polypeptide(L)'
;MTSTTTGDGVQLGLANVLNIGASNPVVINGDTGRVSGLTNTTWDANNITSGQAATEDQLAKVSAQAAGAKATVNEGKNIKVTSTLNADGSTDYEVATADDVEFDSVTAGTGANQVKLDGTGVNVGGKTYITGAGLNANDQKITQVADGDLSAGSKDAVNGGQLFATNQNVAQNATNIPNNATNIAKGINFGDGSTANNYALGATINVRGDSNVTSTTTGDGVQLGLANVLNIGASNPVVINGDTGRVSGLTNTTWDANNITSGQAATEDQLAKVSAQAAGAKATVNEGKNIKVTSTLNADGSTDYEVATADDVEFDSVTAGTGANQVKLDGTGVNVGGKTYITGAGLNANDQKIVNVADGDLSAGSKDAVNG
;
A
#
# COMPACT_ATOMS: atom_id res chain seq x y z
N MET A 1 144.71 -29.76 14.13
CA MET A 1 145.35 -29.69 12.81
C MET A 1 145.88 -31.05 12.46
N THR A 2 145.76 -31.46 11.20
CA THR A 2 146.46 -32.62 10.64
C THR A 2 147.63 -32.09 9.81
N SER A 3 148.84 -32.64 9.99
CA SER A 3 150.00 -32.27 9.18
C SER A 3 150.41 -33.44 8.29
N THR A 4 150.52 -33.19 6.98
CA THR A 4 151.08 -34.15 6.02
C THR A 4 152.30 -33.51 5.36
N THR A 5 153.44 -34.19 5.43
CA THR A 5 154.70 -33.76 4.81
C THR A 5 154.72 -34.17 3.35
N THR A 6 154.82 -33.21 2.44
CA THR A 6 155.04 -33.44 1.01
C THR A 6 156.42 -32.92 0.60
N GLY A 7 156.97 -33.42 -0.51
CA GLY A 7 158.36 -33.16 -0.95
C GLY A 7 158.77 -31.69 -1.03
N ASP A 8 157.80 -30.77 -1.17
CA ASP A 8 158.04 -29.33 -1.28
C ASP A 8 157.50 -28.50 -0.09
N GLY A 9 157.10 -29.14 1.02
CA GLY A 9 156.70 -28.42 2.24
C GLY A 9 155.70 -29.15 3.16
N VAL A 10 155.48 -28.58 4.35
CA VAL A 10 154.45 -29.04 5.31
C VAL A 10 153.11 -28.42 4.93
N GLN A 11 152.17 -29.25 4.50
CA GLN A 11 150.79 -28.82 4.32
C GLN A 11 150.04 -29.00 5.64
N LEU A 12 149.60 -27.89 6.22
CA LEU A 12 148.74 -27.89 7.40
C LEU A 12 147.28 -27.95 6.95
N GLY A 13 146.60 -29.03 7.30
CA GLY A 13 145.16 -29.20 7.11
C GLY A 13 144.40 -29.01 8.42
N LEU A 14 143.15 -28.57 8.31
CA LEU A 14 142.21 -28.71 9.41
C LEU A 14 141.73 -30.17 9.47
N ALA A 15 141.58 -30.70 10.68
CA ALA A 15 140.97 -32.01 10.86
C ALA A 15 139.47 -31.92 10.53
N ASN A 16 138.86 -33.00 10.03
CA ASN A 16 137.42 -33.07 9.78
C ASN A 16 136.59 -32.77 11.04
N VAL A 17 137.14 -33.08 12.22
CA VAL A 17 136.57 -32.65 13.51
C VAL A 17 137.53 -31.66 14.15
N LEU A 18 137.10 -30.40 14.23
CA LEU A 18 137.86 -29.33 14.85
C LEU A 18 137.26 -28.98 16.21
N ASN A 19 138.06 -29.12 17.27
CA ASN A 19 137.68 -28.76 18.62
C ASN A 19 138.32 -27.42 19.02
N ILE A 20 137.51 -26.39 19.30
CA ILE A 20 137.97 -25.01 19.52
C ILE A 20 137.62 -24.57 20.95
N GLY A 21 138.65 -24.23 21.75
CA GLY A 21 138.51 -23.82 23.15
C GLY A 21 138.68 -24.98 24.15
N ALA A 22 139.25 -24.71 25.33
CA ALA A 22 139.59 -25.74 26.31
C ALA A 22 138.48 -26.01 27.35
N SER A 23 137.77 -24.97 27.81
CA SER A 23 136.79 -25.08 28.90
C SER A 23 135.37 -25.37 28.42
N ASN A 24 134.96 -24.81 27.28
CA ASN A 24 133.66 -25.04 26.61
C ASN A 24 133.94 -25.28 25.12
N PRO A 25 134.36 -26.50 24.76
CA PRO A 25 134.76 -26.81 23.39
C PRO A 25 133.61 -26.61 22.40
N VAL A 26 133.82 -25.80 21.37
CA VAL A 26 132.97 -25.78 20.18
C VAL A 26 133.54 -26.77 19.17
N VAL A 27 132.72 -27.75 18.79
CA VAL A 27 133.09 -28.81 17.86
C VAL A 27 132.47 -28.53 16.50
N ILE A 28 133.32 -28.30 15.50
CA ILE A 28 132.92 -28.23 14.09
C ILE A 28 133.23 -29.59 13.48
N ASN A 29 132.18 -30.33 13.08
CA ASN A 29 132.32 -31.66 12.51
C ASN A 29 131.92 -31.63 11.02
N GLY A 30 132.92 -31.63 10.15
CA GLY A 30 132.76 -31.65 8.70
C GLY A 30 132.21 -32.96 8.15
N ASP A 31 132.30 -34.08 8.87
CA ASP A 31 131.74 -35.37 8.44
C ASP A 31 130.21 -35.39 8.55
N THR A 32 129.64 -34.64 9.49
CA THR A 32 128.18 -34.55 9.72
C THR A 32 127.58 -33.20 9.34
N GLY A 33 128.42 -32.21 9.01
CA GLY A 33 128.00 -30.83 8.77
C GLY A 33 127.43 -30.13 10.01
N ARG A 34 127.73 -30.61 11.22
CA ARG A 34 127.16 -30.10 12.47
C ARG A 34 128.17 -29.27 13.26
N VAL A 35 127.66 -28.26 13.95
CA VAL A 35 128.38 -27.51 14.99
C VAL A 35 127.74 -27.83 16.33
N SER A 36 128.54 -28.22 17.32
CA SER A 36 128.06 -28.61 18.66
C SER A 36 128.93 -28.00 19.77
N GLY A 37 128.46 -28.05 21.02
CA GLY A 37 129.15 -27.41 22.16
C GLY A 37 128.90 -25.90 22.29
N LEU A 38 128.00 -25.34 21.48
CA LEU A 38 127.49 -23.97 21.67
C LEU A 38 126.69 -23.88 22.98
N THR A 39 126.96 -22.85 23.78
CA THR A 39 126.35 -22.68 25.11
C THR A 39 125.11 -21.81 25.12
N ASN A 40 124.72 -21.18 23.99
CA ASN A 40 123.49 -20.39 23.90
C ASN A 40 122.26 -21.31 23.72
N THR A 41 121.86 -22.04 24.75
CA THR A 41 120.72 -22.98 24.71
C THR A 41 119.40 -22.36 25.20
N THR A 42 119.44 -21.09 25.61
CA THR A 42 118.26 -20.32 26.05
C THR A 42 117.87 -19.27 25.01
N TRP A 43 116.57 -19.18 24.73
CA TRP A 43 116.00 -18.10 23.93
C TRP A 43 115.44 -17.01 24.85
N ASP A 44 115.80 -15.76 24.60
CA ASP A 44 115.25 -14.57 25.26
C ASP A 44 114.94 -13.53 24.18
N ALA A 45 113.65 -13.26 23.96
CA ALA A 45 113.18 -12.35 22.93
C ALA A 45 113.62 -10.89 23.15
N ASN A 46 114.00 -10.52 24.37
CA ASN A 46 114.43 -9.16 24.71
C ASN A 46 115.95 -8.96 24.65
N ASN A 47 116.73 -10.03 24.44
CA ASN A 47 118.19 -9.99 24.51
C ASN A 47 118.84 -10.77 23.36
N ILE A 48 118.57 -10.32 22.13
CA ILE A 48 119.06 -10.95 20.91
C ILE A 48 120.42 -10.36 20.55
N THR A 49 121.46 -11.19 20.49
CA THR A 49 122.79 -10.79 20.02
C THR A 49 122.96 -11.11 18.54
N SER A 50 123.13 -10.09 17.70
CA SER A 50 123.30 -10.26 16.25
C SER A 50 124.66 -10.87 15.90
N GLY A 51 124.70 -11.69 14.84
CA GLY A 51 125.92 -12.29 14.30
C GLY A 51 126.38 -13.60 14.95
N GLN A 52 125.60 -14.16 15.88
CA GLN A 52 125.88 -15.46 16.53
C GLN A 52 125.06 -16.59 15.92
N ALA A 53 125.60 -17.81 15.89
CA ALA A 53 124.86 -19.01 15.52
C ALA A 53 123.84 -19.39 16.61
N ALA A 54 122.65 -19.85 16.20
CA ALA A 54 121.63 -20.37 17.12
C ALA A 54 121.79 -21.89 17.32
N THR A 55 121.44 -22.39 18.51
CA THR A 55 121.34 -23.84 18.77
C THR A 55 119.97 -24.39 18.38
N GLU A 56 119.88 -25.70 18.12
CA GLU A 56 118.58 -26.35 17.94
C GLU A 56 117.67 -26.20 19.18
N ASP A 57 118.24 -26.07 20.39
CA ASP A 57 117.49 -25.80 21.62
C ASP A 57 116.81 -24.42 21.61
N GLN A 58 117.51 -23.38 21.13
CA GLN A 58 116.93 -22.06 20.93
C GLN A 58 115.84 -22.09 19.86
N LEU A 59 116.10 -22.76 18.74
CA LEU A 59 115.15 -22.85 17.63
C LEU A 59 113.88 -23.62 18.04
N ALA A 60 114.01 -24.68 18.85
CA ALA A 60 112.89 -25.42 19.41
C ALA A 60 112.05 -24.55 20.36
N LYS A 61 112.68 -23.73 21.21
CA LYS A 61 111.96 -22.79 22.08
C LYS A 61 111.21 -21.70 21.30
N VAL A 62 111.83 -21.15 20.25
CA VAL A 62 111.17 -20.19 19.34
C VAL A 62 110.00 -20.84 18.64
N SER A 63 110.16 -22.04 18.12
CA SER A 63 109.10 -22.81 17.46
C SER A 63 107.94 -23.10 18.43
N ALA A 64 108.23 -23.49 19.67
CA ALA A 64 107.22 -23.71 20.70
C ALA A 64 106.48 -22.41 21.10
N GLN A 65 107.19 -21.28 21.20
CA GLN A 65 106.59 -19.97 21.47
C GLN A 65 105.69 -19.51 20.32
N ALA A 66 106.11 -19.73 19.07
CA ALA A 66 105.32 -19.44 17.89
C ALA A 66 104.06 -20.33 17.79
N ALA A 67 104.20 -21.63 18.09
CA ALA A 67 103.06 -22.57 18.14
C ALA A 67 102.10 -22.30 19.31
N GLY A 68 102.58 -21.65 20.38
CA GLY A 68 101.79 -21.27 21.55
C GLY A 68 100.99 -19.98 21.40
N ALA A 69 101.25 -19.18 20.36
CA ALA A 69 100.50 -17.96 20.08
C ALA A 69 99.09 -18.31 19.59
N LYS A 70 98.07 -18.09 20.43
CA LYS A 70 96.68 -18.40 20.12
C LYS A 70 95.83 -17.14 20.20
N ALA A 71 94.96 -16.95 19.21
CA ALA A 71 93.83 -16.03 19.28
C ALA A 71 92.57 -16.83 19.63
N THR A 72 91.78 -16.34 20.57
CA THR A 72 90.51 -16.95 20.99
C THR A 72 89.35 -16.07 20.55
N VAL A 73 88.38 -16.65 19.84
CA VAL A 73 87.12 -16.00 19.48
C VAL A 73 85.99 -16.83 20.07
N ASN A 74 85.12 -16.19 20.85
CA ASN A 74 83.95 -16.82 21.46
C ASN A 74 82.68 -16.28 20.81
N GLU A 75 81.69 -17.13 20.62
CA GLU A 75 80.35 -16.72 20.19
C GLU A 75 79.66 -15.94 21.32
N GLY A 76 79.15 -14.76 20.99
CA GLY A 76 78.23 -14.00 21.84
C GLY A 76 76.77 -14.29 21.49
N LYS A 77 75.82 -13.71 22.23
CA LYS A 77 74.39 -13.76 21.89
C LYS A 77 74.18 -13.24 20.45
N ASN A 78 73.32 -13.92 19.69
CA ASN A 78 72.99 -13.61 18.28
C ASN A 78 74.14 -13.76 17.27
N ILE A 79 75.33 -14.19 17.68
CA ILE A 79 76.50 -14.36 16.82
C ILE A 79 76.83 -15.85 16.69
N LYS A 80 77.17 -16.26 15.48
CA LYS A 80 77.71 -17.58 15.14
C LYS A 80 79.13 -17.39 14.61
N VAL A 81 80.06 -18.19 15.10
CA VAL A 81 81.47 -18.17 14.73
C VAL A 81 81.87 -19.57 14.26
N THR A 82 82.28 -19.67 13.00
CA THR A 82 82.77 -20.93 12.42
C THR A 82 84.27 -20.81 12.20
N SER A 83 85.06 -21.74 12.76
CA SER A 83 86.52 -21.75 12.60
C SER A 83 86.97 -22.72 11.52
N THR A 84 87.94 -22.31 10.68
CA THR A 84 88.58 -23.18 9.68
C THR A 84 90.11 -23.08 9.79
N LEU A 85 90.80 -24.23 9.78
CA LEU A 85 92.26 -24.28 9.75
C LEU A 85 92.77 -24.12 8.32
N ASN A 86 93.65 -23.16 8.11
CA ASN A 86 94.26 -22.86 6.83
C ASN A 86 95.46 -23.78 6.55
N ALA A 87 95.82 -23.90 5.27
CA ALA A 87 96.94 -24.76 4.84
C ALA A 87 98.31 -24.31 5.38
N ASP A 88 98.46 -23.03 5.73
CA ASP A 88 99.68 -22.45 6.32
C ASP A 88 99.76 -22.60 7.85
N GLY A 89 98.76 -23.24 8.47
CA GLY A 89 98.67 -23.45 9.91
C GLY A 89 97.97 -22.33 10.68
N SER A 90 97.53 -21.25 10.02
CA SER A 90 96.69 -20.21 10.63
C SER A 90 95.21 -20.63 10.75
N THR A 91 94.39 -19.89 11.51
CA THR A 91 92.95 -20.20 11.69
C THR A 91 92.10 -18.99 11.30
N ASP A 92 91.15 -19.20 10.40
CA ASP A 92 90.11 -18.23 10.04
C ASP A 92 88.89 -18.39 10.95
N TYR A 93 88.23 -17.28 11.26
CA TYR A 93 86.99 -17.24 12.04
C TYR A 93 85.94 -16.46 11.25
N GLU A 94 84.97 -17.16 10.66
CA GLU A 94 83.82 -16.54 10.00
C GLU A 94 82.78 -16.15 11.04
N VAL A 95 82.48 -14.85 11.13
CA VAL A 95 81.52 -14.30 12.08
C VAL A 95 80.24 -13.90 11.34
N ALA A 96 79.13 -14.55 11.66
CA ALA A 96 77.81 -14.30 11.11
C ALA A 96 76.79 -14.05 12.24
N THR A 97 75.62 -13.53 11.89
CA THR A 97 74.47 -13.61 12.80
C THR A 97 73.98 -15.06 12.87
N ALA A 98 73.40 -15.45 14.00
CA ALA A 98 72.60 -16.66 14.07
C ALA A 98 71.39 -16.56 13.12
N ASP A 99 70.84 -17.71 12.71
CA ASP A 99 69.65 -17.75 11.84
C ASP A 99 68.42 -17.18 12.58
N ASP A 100 68.30 -17.52 13.87
CA ASP A 100 67.34 -16.94 14.81
C ASP A 100 68.07 -16.01 15.77
N VAL A 101 67.62 -14.76 15.83
CA VAL A 101 68.19 -13.72 16.68
C VAL A 101 67.12 -13.16 17.62
N GLU A 102 67.52 -12.86 18.84
CA GLU A 102 66.63 -12.30 19.85
C GLU A 102 67.07 -10.88 20.20
N PHE A 103 66.16 -9.92 20.02
CA PHE A 103 66.35 -8.52 20.34
C PHE A 103 65.26 -8.03 21.29
N ASP A 104 65.65 -7.24 22.30
CA ASP A 104 64.67 -6.53 23.14
C ASP A 104 64.03 -5.36 22.37
N SER A 105 64.75 -4.80 21.40
CA SER A 105 64.22 -3.80 20.48
C SER A 105 64.97 -3.77 19.14
N VAL A 106 64.25 -3.41 18.08
CA VAL A 106 64.79 -3.17 16.75
C VAL A 106 64.33 -1.81 16.26
N THR A 107 65.27 -0.95 15.86
CA THR A 107 64.98 0.36 15.26
C THR A 107 65.43 0.34 13.81
N ALA A 108 64.50 0.60 12.89
CA ALA A 108 64.76 0.66 11.45
C ALA A 108 64.39 2.04 10.89
N GLY A 109 65.34 2.65 10.16
CA GLY A 109 65.17 3.97 9.58
C GLY A 109 65.30 5.12 10.58
N THR A 110 65.01 6.34 10.12
CA THR A 110 65.16 7.59 10.87
C THR A 110 63.99 8.55 10.59
N GLY A 111 63.82 9.56 11.45
CA GLY A 111 62.81 10.60 11.27
C GLY A 111 61.35 10.11 11.44
N ALA A 112 60.42 10.75 10.73
CA ALA A 112 58.97 10.53 10.87
C ALA A 112 58.51 9.12 10.44
N ASN A 113 59.34 8.37 9.71
CA ASN A 113 59.03 7.01 9.25
C ASN A 113 59.88 5.96 9.97
N GLN A 114 60.61 6.34 11.03
CA GLN A 114 61.34 5.37 11.84
C GLN A 114 60.37 4.34 12.41
N VAL A 115 60.66 3.05 12.16
CA VAL A 115 59.92 1.94 12.74
C VAL A 115 60.70 1.43 13.96
N LYS A 116 60.02 1.33 15.09
CA LYS A 116 60.58 0.74 16.30
C LYS A 116 59.69 -0.39 16.79
N LEU A 117 60.27 -1.58 16.83
CA LEU A 117 59.69 -2.77 17.45
C LEU A 117 60.33 -2.92 18.82
N ASP A 118 59.54 -2.84 19.88
CA ASP A 118 60.02 -3.05 21.26
C ASP A 118 58.89 -3.61 22.13
N GLY A 119 59.12 -3.71 23.44
CA GLY A 119 58.11 -4.19 24.40
C GLY A 119 56.82 -3.35 24.48
N THR A 120 56.78 -2.18 23.84
CA THR A 120 55.57 -1.34 23.75
C THR A 120 54.75 -1.62 22.50
N GLY A 121 55.29 -2.35 21.51
CA GLY A 121 54.59 -2.76 20.29
C GLY A 121 55.24 -2.23 19.01
N VAL A 122 54.42 -1.90 18.01
CA VAL A 122 54.86 -1.37 16.72
C VAL A 122 54.70 0.15 16.71
N ASN A 123 55.82 0.85 16.65
CA ASN A 123 55.87 2.29 16.64
C ASN A 123 56.36 2.81 15.28
N VAL A 124 55.73 3.84 14.73
CA VAL A 124 56.15 4.52 13.51
C VAL A 124 56.21 6.03 13.76
N GLY A 125 57.37 6.65 13.55
CA GLY A 125 57.54 8.09 13.71
C GLY A 125 57.28 8.59 15.14
N GLY A 126 57.58 7.77 16.15
CA GLY A 126 57.32 8.07 17.55
C GLY A 126 55.87 7.88 18.00
N LYS A 127 54.98 7.35 17.15
CA LYS A 127 53.59 6.99 17.49
C LYS A 127 53.41 5.49 17.54
N THR A 128 52.70 4.99 18.54
CA THR A 128 52.36 3.57 18.67
C THR A 128 51.10 3.25 17.86
N TYR A 129 51.17 2.24 16.97
CA TYR A 129 50.05 1.82 16.12
C TYR A 129 49.46 0.47 16.54
N ILE A 130 50.30 -0.45 17.01
CA ILE A 130 49.85 -1.80 17.39
C ILE A 130 50.44 -2.13 18.75
N THR A 131 49.59 -2.59 19.66
CA THR A 131 49.96 -3.08 20.99
C THR A 131 49.22 -4.39 21.28
N GLY A 132 49.53 -5.02 22.41
CA GLY A 132 48.71 -6.13 22.92
C GLY A 132 47.24 -5.76 23.21
N ALA A 133 46.93 -4.47 23.34
CA ALA A 133 45.56 -3.97 23.51
C ALA A 133 44.81 -3.75 22.18
N GLY A 134 45.49 -3.83 21.03
CA GLY A 134 44.90 -3.67 19.71
C GLY A 134 45.54 -2.55 18.87
N LEU A 135 44.76 -2.03 17.92
CA LEU A 135 45.19 -1.05 16.92
C LEU A 135 44.81 0.39 17.33
N ASN A 136 45.77 1.30 17.22
CA ASN A 136 45.58 2.74 17.40
C ASN A 136 45.86 3.46 16.07
N ALA A 137 44.80 4.03 15.48
CA ALA A 137 44.91 4.78 14.22
C ALA A 137 45.49 6.20 14.39
N ASN A 138 45.75 6.66 15.62
CA ASN A 138 46.34 7.97 15.92
C ASN A 138 45.57 9.14 15.25
N ASP A 139 44.24 9.14 15.43
CA ASP A 139 43.29 10.11 14.86
C ASP A 139 43.34 10.23 13.32
N GLN A 140 43.86 9.20 12.65
CA GLN A 140 43.87 9.12 11.19
C GLN A 140 42.65 8.36 10.67
N LYS A 141 42.27 8.67 9.44
CA LYS A 141 41.28 7.85 8.72
C LYS A 141 41.88 6.50 8.37
N ILE A 142 41.13 5.43 8.64
CA ILE A 142 41.41 4.10 8.11
C ILE A 142 40.73 4.03 6.74
N THR A 143 41.53 4.02 5.67
CA THR A 143 41.03 3.97 4.29
C THR A 143 41.09 2.55 3.74
N GLN A 144 40.43 2.31 2.60
CA GLN A 144 40.38 0.99 1.94
C GLN A 144 39.77 -0.12 2.81
N VAL A 145 38.82 0.24 3.68
CA VAL A 145 38.02 -0.73 4.44
C VAL A 145 36.94 -1.27 3.51
N ALA A 146 37.05 -2.56 3.16
CA ALA A 146 36.00 -3.27 2.44
C ALA A 146 34.68 -3.24 3.23
N ASP A 147 33.55 -3.45 2.55
CA ASP A 147 32.26 -3.52 3.21
C ASP A 147 32.29 -4.64 4.28
N GLY A 148 32.01 -4.29 5.53
CA GLY A 148 31.93 -5.26 6.61
C GLY A 148 30.64 -6.06 6.52
N ASP A 149 30.64 -7.30 6.99
CA ASP A 149 29.40 -8.11 7.02
C ASP A 149 28.36 -7.49 7.96
N LEU A 150 27.14 -7.30 7.47
CA LEU A 150 26.01 -6.73 8.21
C LEU A 150 25.09 -7.84 8.73
N SER A 151 25.65 -8.71 9.57
CA SER A 151 24.96 -9.84 10.18
C SER A 151 25.00 -9.76 11.72
N ALA A 152 24.06 -10.45 12.36
CA ALA A 152 24.01 -10.50 13.81
C ALA A 152 25.28 -11.15 14.37
N GLY A 153 26.03 -10.42 15.18
CA GLY A 153 27.28 -10.89 15.80
C GLY A 153 28.55 -10.56 15.03
N SER A 154 28.45 -9.95 13.83
CA SER A 154 29.62 -9.47 13.06
C SER A 154 30.54 -8.58 13.90
N LYS A 155 31.84 -8.73 13.65
CA LYS A 155 32.93 -7.94 14.27
C LYS A 155 33.71 -7.13 13.25
N ASP A 156 33.20 -7.07 12.02
CA ASP A 156 33.82 -6.33 10.94
C ASP A 156 33.62 -4.82 11.16
N ALA A 157 34.62 -4.04 10.73
CA ALA A 157 34.47 -2.61 10.65
C ALA A 157 33.53 -2.26 9.48
N VAL A 158 32.60 -1.33 9.71
CA VAL A 158 31.76 -0.77 8.66
C VAL A 158 32.41 0.47 8.06
N ASN A 159 32.30 0.64 6.75
CA ASN A 159 32.80 1.82 6.08
C ASN A 159 31.72 2.91 5.91
N GLY A 160 32.13 4.07 5.41
CA GLY A 160 31.24 5.20 5.22
C GLY A 160 30.12 4.95 4.20
N GLY A 161 30.32 4.09 3.20
CA GLY A 161 29.29 3.75 2.21
C GLY A 161 28.11 3.01 2.82
N GLN A 162 28.38 2.05 3.71
CA GLN A 162 27.34 1.30 4.42
C GLN A 162 26.53 2.18 5.38
N LEU A 163 27.22 3.04 6.15
CA LEU A 163 26.55 3.99 7.04
C LEU A 163 25.76 5.04 6.25
N PHE A 164 26.28 5.52 5.13
CA PHE A 164 25.59 6.46 4.25
C PHE A 164 24.30 5.87 3.69
N ALA A 165 24.32 4.63 3.19
CA ALA A 165 23.12 3.95 2.69
C ALA A 165 22.03 3.84 3.77
N THR A 166 22.42 3.52 5.00
CA THR A 166 21.51 3.50 6.16
C THR A 166 20.92 4.90 6.42
N ASN A 167 21.76 5.93 6.43
CA ASN A 167 21.31 7.31 6.65
C ASN A 167 20.36 7.81 5.56
N GLN A 168 20.54 7.41 4.30
CA GLN A 168 19.60 7.73 3.22
C GLN A 168 18.21 7.11 3.46
N ASN A 169 18.15 5.86 3.91
CA ASN A 169 16.90 5.21 4.27
C ASN A 169 16.22 5.89 5.47
N VAL A 170 17.01 6.30 6.47
CA VAL A 170 16.51 7.06 7.64
C VAL A 170 15.96 8.43 7.21
N ALA A 171 16.67 9.15 6.34
CA ALA A 171 16.21 10.43 5.81
C ALA A 171 14.92 10.29 5.01
N GLN A 172 14.80 9.25 4.17
CA GLN A 172 13.58 8.95 3.43
C GLN A 172 12.41 8.66 4.38
N ASN A 173 12.64 7.89 5.45
CA ASN A 173 11.63 7.64 6.47
C ASN A 173 11.21 8.92 7.19
N ALA A 174 12.17 9.81 7.50
CA ALA A 174 11.89 11.11 8.11
C ALA A 174 11.03 12.02 7.22
N THR A 175 11.10 11.88 5.89
CA THR A 175 10.18 12.55 4.95
C THR A 175 8.83 11.83 4.84
N ASN A 176 8.82 10.51 4.75
CA ASN A 176 7.59 9.73 4.55
C ASN A 176 6.63 9.81 5.74
N ILE A 177 7.16 9.81 6.97
CA ILE A 177 6.34 9.78 8.19
C ILE A 177 5.43 11.03 8.30
N PRO A 178 5.93 12.28 8.21
CA PRO A 178 5.09 13.47 8.23
C PRO A 178 4.11 13.54 7.06
N ASN A 179 4.50 13.09 5.87
CA ASN A 179 3.61 13.05 4.70
C ASN A 179 2.44 12.09 4.94
N ASN A 180 2.71 10.90 5.48
CA ASN A 180 1.67 9.95 5.87
C ASN A 180 0.78 10.51 6.98
N ALA A 181 1.36 11.15 8.00
CA ALA A 181 0.60 11.81 9.05
C ALA A 181 -0.34 12.89 8.50
N THR A 182 0.15 13.70 7.56
CA THR A 182 -0.65 14.73 6.87
C THR A 182 -1.78 14.09 6.05
N ASN A 183 -1.50 13.01 5.32
CA ASN A 183 -2.51 12.32 4.53
C ASN A 183 -3.57 11.64 5.40
N ILE A 184 -3.19 11.07 6.55
CA ILE A 184 -4.13 10.52 7.54
C ILE A 184 -4.99 11.64 8.14
N ALA A 185 -4.38 12.77 8.46
CA ALA A 185 -5.08 13.93 9.01
C ALA A 185 -6.07 14.58 8.02
N LYS A 186 -5.99 14.28 6.72
CA LYS A 186 -7.02 14.70 5.76
C LYS A 186 -8.39 14.08 6.04
N GLY A 187 -8.46 12.95 6.76
CA GLY A 187 -9.72 12.38 7.19
C GLY A 187 -10.66 11.97 6.04
N ILE A 188 -11.96 12.02 6.31
CA ILE A 188 -13.05 11.80 5.37
C ILE A 188 -13.86 13.09 5.30
N ASN A 189 -13.94 13.68 4.10
CA ASN A 189 -14.88 14.78 3.85
C ASN A 189 -16.25 14.19 3.51
N PHE A 190 -17.26 14.49 4.32
CA PHE A 190 -18.62 13.97 4.15
C PHE A 190 -19.61 15.14 4.10
N GLY A 191 -20.41 15.23 3.04
CA GLY A 191 -21.25 16.38 2.76
C GLY A 191 -22.19 16.19 1.58
N ASP A 192 -23.01 17.20 1.31
CA ASP A 192 -24.05 17.21 0.27
C ASP A 192 -23.63 17.94 -1.03
N GLY A 193 -22.34 18.27 -1.15
CA GLY A 193 -21.80 19.06 -2.26
C GLY A 193 -21.88 20.59 -2.06
N SER A 194 -22.64 21.08 -1.09
CA SER A 194 -22.68 22.50 -0.69
C SER A 194 -22.01 22.71 0.67
N THR A 195 -22.34 21.87 1.63
CA THR A 195 -21.74 21.84 2.97
C THR A 195 -21.07 20.48 3.19
N ALA A 196 -19.95 20.49 3.90
CA ALA A 196 -19.25 19.27 4.26
C ALA A 196 -18.59 19.42 5.63
N ASN A 197 -18.53 18.31 6.35
CA ASN A 197 -17.73 18.19 7.56
C ASN A 197 -16.55 17.26 7.29
N ASN A 198 -15.43 17.52 7.95
CA ASN A 198 -14.27 16.65 7.94
C ASN A 198 -14.27 15.78 9.21
N TYR A 199 -14.14 14.47 9.03
CA TYR A 199 -14.07 13.51 10.12
C TYR A 199 -12.71 12.82 10.11
N ALA A 200 -12.08 12.67 11.27
CA ALA A 200 -10.85 11.88 11.38
C ALA A 200 -11.10 10.44 10.93
N LEU A 201 -10.10 9.80 10.31
CA LEU A 201 -10.18 8.37 9.97
C LEU A 201 -10.45 7.55 11.25
N GLY A 202 -11.43 6.65 11.17
CA GLY A 202 -11.89 5.85 12.31
C GLY A 202 -12.97 6.50 13.18
N ALA A 203 -13.31 7.79 12.96
CA ALA A 203 -14.46 8.39 13.60
C ALA A 203 -15.77 7.78 13.07
N THR A 204 -16.77 7.62 13.95
CA THR A 204 -18.12 7.24 13.52
C THR A 204 -18.82 8.43 12.87
N ILE A 205 -19.25 8.26 11.61
CA ILE A 205 -20.05 9.26 10.89
C ILE A 205 -21.53 8.90 11.04
N ASN A 206 -22.28 9.73 11.74
CA ASN A 206 -23.72 9.54 11.91
C ASN A 206 -24.49 10.12 10.73
N VAL A 207 -24.99 9.25 9.85
CA VAL A 207 -25.98 9.65 8.83
C VAL A 207 -27.35 9.59 9.48
N ARG A 208 -28.01 10.73 9.67
CA ARG A 208 -29.33 10.82 10.30
C ARG A 208 -30.36 11.16 9.24
N GLY A 209 -31.50 10.48 9.28
CA GLY A 209 -32.68 10.89 8.52
C GLY A 209 -33.60 11.79 9.35
N ASP A 210 -34.80 12.02 8.82
CA ASP A 210 -35.86 12.82 9.43
C ASP A 210 -37.12 11.94 9.68
N SER A 211 -38.30 12.55 9.80
CA SER A 211 -39.55 11.79 9.98
C SER A 211 -39.94 10.93 8.77
N ASN A 212 -39.43 11.24 7.58
CA ASN A 212 -39.74 10.53 6.33
C ASN A 212 -38.64 9.53 5.96
N VAL A 213 -37.39 9.80 6.34
CA VAL A 213 -36.22 8.95 6.04
C VAL A 213 -35.69 8.35 7.33
N THR A 214 -35.65 7.03 7.41
CA THR A 214 -34.98 6.27 8.46
C THR A 214 -33.52 6.02 8.09
N SER A 215 -32.66 5.96 9.10
CA SER A 215 -31.25 5.58 8.96
C SER A 215 -30.92 4.51 9.97
N THR A 216 -30.47 3.35 9.49
CA THR A 216 -30.21 2.17 10.32
C THR A 216 -28.83 1.61 10.01
N THR A 217 -28.01 1.38 11.03
CA THR A 217 -26.72 0.69 10.87
C THR A 217 -26.95 -0.81 10.71
N THR A 218 -26.32 -1.39 9.70
CA THR A 218 -26.33 -2.82 9.35
C THR A 218 -24.89 -3.33 9.24
N GLY A 219 -24.72 -4.62 8.92
CA GLY A 219 -23.38 -5.20 8.68
C GLY A 219 -22.64 -4.56 7.49
N ASP A 220 -23.38 -4.03 6.52
CA ASP A 220 -22.83 -3.44 5.29
C ASP A 220 -22.62 -1.92 5.40
N GLY A 221 -22.89 -1.31 6.56
CA GLY A 221 -22.77 0.13 6.81
C GLY A 221 -24.10 0.78 7.21
N VAL A 222 -24.43 1.93 6.63
CA VAL A 222 -25.71 2.62 6.91
C VAL A 222 -26.71 2.39 5.78
N GLN A 223 -27.87 1.85 6.11
CA GLN A 223 -29.02 1.74 5.20
C GLN A 223 -29.98 2.90 5.44
N LEU A 224 -30.38 3.58 4.35
CA LEU A 224 -31.46 4.55 4.36
C LEU A 224 -32.75 3.91 3.84
N GLY A 225 -33.87 4.21 4.48
CA GLY A 225 -35.18 3.70 4.09
C GLY A 225 -36.27 4.75 4.29
N LEU A 226 -37.39 4.60 3.59
CA LEU A 226 -38.56 5.46 3.81
C LEU A 226 -39.35 4.96 5.03
N ALA A 227 -39.91 5.90 5.79
CA ALA A 227 -40.92 5.59 6.80
C ALA A 227 -42.21 5.11 6.13
N ASN A 228 -43.01 4.29 6.82
CA ASN A 228 -44.32 3.87 6.32
C ASN A 228 -45.30 5.04 6.13
N VAL A 229 -45.10 6.12 6.88
CA VAL A 229 -45.91 7.34 6.77
C VAL A 229 -45.01 8.48 6.31
N LEU A 230 -45.30 9.02 5.11
CA LEU A 230 -44.56 10.13 4.53
C LEU A 230 -45.39 11.42 4.61
N ASN A 231 -44.81 12.45 5.22
CA ASN A 231 -45.39 13.77 5.33
C ASN A 231 -44.72 14.70 4.31
N ILE A 232 -45.43 15.07 3.26
CA ILE A 232 -44.88 15.81 2.12
C ILE A 232 -45.37 17.25 2.15
N GLY A 233 -44.44 18.19 2.34
CA GLY A 233 -44.73 19.61 2.53
C GLY A 233 -44.90 19.98 4.00
N ALA A 234 -44.58 21.24 4.35
CA ALA A 234 -44.58 21.69 5.74
C ALA A 234 -45.94 22.25 6.20
N SER A 235 -46.54 23.16 5.43
CA SER A 235 -47.74 23.89 5.87
C SER A 235 -49.04 23.11 5.70
N ASN A 236 -49.18 22.38 4.58
CA ASN A 236 -50.32 21.52 4.28
C ASN A 236 -49.78 20.15 3.85
N PRO A 237 -49.32 19.32 4.79
CA PRO A 237 -48.68 18.07 4.45
C PRO A 237 -49.65 17.14 3.75
N VAL A 238 -49.28 16.68 2.56
CA VAL A 238 -49.89 15.50 1.97
C VAL A 238 -49.28 14.28 2.65
N VAL A 239 -50.12 13.45 3.24
CA VAL A 239 -49.68 12.27 3.98
C VAL A 239 -49.92 11.05 3.12
N ILE A 240 -48.86 10.31 2.79
CA ILE A 240 -48.93 8.98 2.20
C ILE A 240 -48.73 7.98 3.32
N ASN A 241 -49.78 7.26 3.69
CA ASN A 241 -49.76 6.34 4.81
C ASN A 241 -49.84 4.90 4.30
N GLY A 242 -48.69 4.23 4.26
CA GLY A 242 -48.55 2.84 3.85
C GLY A 242 -49.22 1.85 4.81
N ASP A 243 -49.33 2.17 6.10
CA ASP A 243 -49.98 1.30 7.09
C ASP A 243 -51.50 1.18 6.84
N THR A 244 -52.12 2.25 6.33
CA THR A 244 -53.55 2.31 6.02
C THR A 244 -53.86 2.24 4.53
N GLY A 245 -52.83 2.32 3.67
CA GLY A 245 -52.99 2.42 2.22
C GLY A 245 -53.69 3.70 1.73
N ARG A 246 -53.71 4.76 2.56
CA ARG A 246 -54.46 6.01 2.27
C ARG A 246 -53.53 7.17 1.94
N VAL A 247 -54.06 8.09 1.13
CA VAL A 247 -53.50 9.42 0.91
C VAL A 247 -54.46 10.44 1.52
N SER A 248 -53.94 11.33 2.37
CA SER A 248 -54.72 12.36 3.07
C SER A 248 -54.02 13.71 3.07
N GLY A 249 -54.67 14.76 3.59
CA GLY A 249 -54.14 16.13 3.58
C GLY A 249 -54.27 16.85 2.24
N LEU A 250 -54.92 16.22 1.26
CA LEU A 250 -55.31 16.84 0.00
C LEU A 250 -56.31 17.98 0.25
N THR A 251 -56.07 19.14 -0.34
CA THR A 251 -56.85 20.36 -0.10
C THR A 251 -57.94 20.61 -1.13
N ASN A 252 -57.98 19.85 -2.23
CA ASN A 252 -59.03 19.90 -3.23
C ASN A 252 -60.32 19.22 -2.72
N THR A 253 -61.03 19.88 -1.80
CA THR A 253 -62.26 19.35 -1.17
C THR A 253 -63.54 19.88 -1.83
N THR A 254 -63.42 20.76 -2.81
CA THR A 254 -64.54 21.34 -3.57
C THR A 254 -64.62 20.76 -4.97
N TRP A 255 -65.81 20.34 -5.40
CA TRP A 255 -66.07 19.93 -6.77
C TRP A 255 -66.61 21.11 -7.57
N ASP A 256 -66.03 21.37 -8.73
CA ASP A 256 -66.51 22.33 -9.73
C ASP A 256 -66.46 21.68 -11.11
N ALA A 257 -67.64 21.42 -11.67
CA ALA A 257 -67.79 20.73 -12.95
C ALA A 257 -67.20 21.52 -14.14
N ASN A 258 -67.01 22.83 -14.00
CA ASN A 258 -66.47 23.67 -15.08
C ASN A 258 -64.95 23.83 -15.01
N ASN A 259 -64.32 23.48 -13.88
CA ASN A 259 -62.89 23.73 -13.61
C ASN A 259 -62.19 22.44 -13.17
N ILE A 260 -62.37 21.36 -13.92
CA ILE A 260 -61.75 20.07 -13.64
C ILE A 260 -60.29 20.10 -14.10
N THR A 261 -59.36 19.88 -13.16
CA THR A 261 -57.94 19.76 -13.46
C THR A 261 -57.55 18.29 -13.65
N SER A 262 -57.14 17.93 -14.86
CA SER A 262 -56.72 16.55 -15.19
C SER A 262 -55.41 16.17 -14.48
N GLY A 263 -55.29 14.89 -14.09
CA GLY A 263 -54.07 14.33 -13.48
C GLY A 263 -53.96 14.53 -11.97
N GLN A 264 -54.93 15.16 -11.31
CA GLN A 264 -54.99 15.30 -9.85
C GLN A 264 -55.83 14.19 -9.21
N ALA A 265 -55.42 13.73 -8.03
CA ALA A 265 -56.23 12.83 -7.21
C ALA A 265 -57.45 13.58 -6.66
N ALA A 266 -58.63 12.98 -6.74
CA ALA A 266 -59.83 13.53 -6.11
C ALA A 266 -59.90 13.18 -4.61
N THR A 267 -60.49 14.06 -3.81
CA THR A 267 -60.79 13.76 -2.40
C THR A 267 -62.14 13.07 -2.25
N GLU A 268 -62.33 12.35 -1.14
CA GLU A 268 -63.63 11.78 -0.78
C GLU A 268 -64.71 12.86 -0.66
N ASP A 269 -64.36 14.09 -0.24
CA ASP A 269 -65.29 15.23 -0.21
C ASP A 269 -65.78 15.64 -1.61
N GLN A 270 -64.90 15.65 -2.62
CA GLN A 270 -65.29 15.88 -4.00
C GLN A 270 -66.17 14.73 -4.52
N LEU A 271 -65.77 13.48 -4.24
CA LEU A 271 -66.52 12.30 -4.68
C LEU A 271 -67.92 12.26 -4.05
N ALA A 272 -68.05 12.63 -2.78
CA ALA A 272 -69.34 12.73 -2.09
C ALA A 272 -70.24 13.78 -2.75
N LYS A 273 -69.70 14.94 -3.14
CA LYS A 273 -70.45 15.97 -3.87
C LYS A 273 -70.91 15.48 -5.25
N VAL A 274 -70.03 14.82 -6.00
CA VAL A 274 -70.38 14.21 -7.29
C VAL A 274 -71.45 13.13 -7.12
N SER A 275 -71.31 12.26 -6.12
CA SER A 275 -72.30 11.22 -5.80
C SER A 275 -73.65 11.80 -5.43
N ALA A 276 -73.69 12.90 -4.67
CA ALA A 276 -74.92 13.61 -4.35
C ALA A 276 -75.55 14.26 -5.58
N GLN A 277 -74.75 14.87 -6.46
CA GLN A 277 -75.22 15.41 -7.74
C GLN A 277 -75.81 14.32 -8.64
N ALA A 278 -75.18 13.15 -8.70
CA ALA A 278 -75.68 12.00 -9.45
C ALA A 278 -76.98 11.46 -8.86
N ALA A 279 -77.08 11.29 -7.54
CA ALA A 279 -78.30 10.84 -6.87
C ALA A 279 -79.47 11.84 -6.98
N GLY A 280 -79.16 13.13 -7.08
CA GLY A 280 -80.14 14.19 -7.29
C GLY A 280 -80.63 14.35 -8.73
N ALA A 281 -79.98 13.70 -9.70
CA ALA A 281 -80.40 13.73 -11.09
C ALA A 281 -81.74 12.99 -11.23
N LYS A 282 -82.79 13.74 -11.56
CA LYS A 282 -84.15 13.20 -11.75
C LYS A 282 -84.61 13.42 -13.18
N ALA A 283 -85.15 12.37 -13.78
CA ALA A 283 -86.01 12.51 -14.95
C ALA A 283 -87.45 12.69 -14.45
N THR A 284 -88.13 13.72 -14.94
CA THR A 284 -89.53 13.99 -14.63
C THR A 284 -90.38 13.68 -15.84
N VAL A 285 -91.34 12.77 -15.69
CA VAL A 285 -92.37 12.49 -16.69
C VAL A 285 -93.71 12.89 -16.08
N ASN A 286 -94.36 13.90 -16.64
CA ASN A 286 -95.64 14.40 -16.15
C ASN A 286 -96.79 13.80 -16.96
N GLU A 287 -97.86 13.39 -16.29
CA GLU A 287 -99.12 13.04 -16.94
C GLU A 287 -99.77 14.29 -17.56
N GLY A 288 -99.99 14.25 -18.87
CA GLY A 288 -100.85 15.21 -19.57
C GLY A 288 -102.30 14.76 -19.61
N LYS A 289 -103.22 15.61 -20.12
CA LYS A 289 -104.62 15.21 -20.35
C LYS A 289 -104.66 13.94 -21.22
N ASN A 290 -105.48 12.96 -20.82
CA ASN A 290 -105.64 11.65 -21.47
C ASN A 290 -104.43 10.70 -21.44
N ILE A 291 -103.36 11.04 -20.73
CA ILE A 291 -102.17 10.20 -20.57
C ILE A 291 -102.07 9.73 -19.12
N LYS A 292 -101.75 8.45 -18.95
CA LYS A 292 -101.43 7.81 -17.68
C LYS A 292 -99.96 7.43 -17.68
N VAL A 293 -99.25 7.80 -16.62
CA VAL A 293 -97.84 7.52 -16.40
C VAL A 293 -97.72 6.77 -15.08
N THR A 294 -97.25 5.54 -15.15
CA THR A 294 -96.96 4.72 -13.97
C THR A 294 -95.46 4.52 -13.86
N SER A 295 -94.91 4.68 -12.66
CA SER A 295 -93.48 4.51 -12.40
C SER A 295 -93.19 3.26 -11.58
N THR A 296 -92.08 2.60 -11.89
CA THR A 296 -91.58 1.44 -11.15
C THR A 296 -90.10 1.62 -10.83
N LEU A 297 -89.70 1.38 -9.58
CA LEU A 297 -88.30 1.43 -9.16
C LEU A 297 -87.63 0.07 -9.45
N ASN A 298 -86.54 0.11 -10.22
CA ASN A 298 -85.74 -1.06 -10.56
C ASN A 298 -84.78 -1.43 -9.43
N ALA A 299 -84.31 -2.68 -9.42
CA ALA A 299 -83.38 -3.18 -8.39
C ALA A 299 -82.01 -2.48 -8.42
N ASP A 300 -81.62 -1.93 -9.57
CA ASP A 300 -80.40 -1.13 -9.74
C ASP A 300 -80.57 0.34 -9.29
N GLY A 301 -81.75 0.71 -8.81
CA GLY A 301 -82.09 2.06 -8.35
C GLY A 301 -82.58 3.01 -9.45
N SER A 302 -82.62 2.59 -10.72
CA SER A 302 -83.23 3.37 -11.80
C SER A 302 -84.77 3.34 -11.74
N THR A 303 -85.45 4.26 -12.44
CA THR A 303 -86.92 4.32 -12.47
C THR A 303 -87.41 4.18 -13.90
N ASP A 304 -88.25 3.18 -14.15
CA ASP A 304 -88.99 3.03 -15.40
C ASP A 304 -90.27 3.83 -15.35
N TYR A 305 -90.57 4.57 -16.42
CA TYR A 305 -91.84 5.27 -16.61
C TYR A 305 -92.59 4.63 -17.78
N GLU A 306 -93.66 3.92 -17.48
CA GLU A 306 -94.59 3.41 -18.48
C GLU A 306 -95.63 4.49 -18.81
N VAL A 307 -95.75 4.85 -20.09
CA VAL A 307 -96.66 5.89 -20.58
C VAL A 307 -97.71 5.26 -21.49
N ALA A 308 -98.98 5.36 -21.10
CA ALA A 308 -100.13 4.81 -21.82
C ALA A 308 -101.26 5.84 -21.94
N THR A 309 -102.24 5.58 -22.81
CA THR A 309 -103.50 6.34 -22.79
C THR A 309 -104.28 6.02 -21.52
N ALA A 310 -104.98 7.01 -20.96
CA ALA A 310 -105.91 6.76 -19.87
C ALA A 310 -107.05 5.82 -20.33
N ASP A 311 -107.64 5.08 -19.38
CA ASP A 311 -108.73 4.14 -19.68
C ASP A 311 -109.96 4.90 -20.23
N ASP A 312 -110.27 6.04 -19.61
CA ASP A 312 -111.25 7.00 -20.09
C ASP A 312 -110.52 8.25 -20.62
N VAL A 313 -110.87 8.65 -21.83
CA VAL A 313 -110.25 9.79 -22.53
C VAL A 313 -111.30 10.82 -22.86
N GLU A 314 -111.03 12.08 -22.53
CA GLU A 314 -111.89 13.20 -22.86
C GLU A 314 -111.24 14.03 -23.96
N PHE A 315 -111.93 14.12 -25.09
CA PHE A 315 -111.52 14.96 -26.20
C PHE A 315 -112.55 16.05 -26.43
N ASP A 316 -112.09 17.30 -26.53
CA ASP A 316 -112.95 18.41 -26.93
C ASP A 316 -113.42 18.22 -28.40
N SER A 317 -112.58 17.56 -29.21
CA SER A 317 -113.00 16.98 -30.49
C SER A 317 -112.14 15.79 -30.90
N VAL A 318 -112.74 14.83 -31.61
CA VAL A 318 -112.04 13.74 -32.30
C VAL A 318 -112.33 13.87 -33.78
N THR A 319 -111.29 13.88 -34.61
CA THR A 319 -111.42 13.88 -36.07
C THR A 319 -110.82 12.61 -36.63
N ALA A 320 -111.64 11.81 -37.31
CA ALA A 320 -111.23 10.56 -37.95
C ALA A 320 -111.40 10.68 -39.48
N GLY A 321 -110.33 10.38 -40.21
CA GLY A 321 -110.31 10.45 -41.68
C GLY A 321 -110.13 11.87 -42.23
N THR A 322 -110.10 11.96 -43.56
CA THR A 322 -109.92 13.21 -44.32
C THR A 322 -110.91 13.25 -45.50
N GLY A 323 -111.13 14.44 -46.07
CA GLY A 323 -112.02 14.63 -47.23
C GLY A 323 -113.51 14.57 -46.88
N ALA A 324 -114.35 14.29 -47.89
CA ALA A 324 -115.82 14.39 -47.80
C ALA A 324 -116.46 13.43 -46.77
N ASN A 325 -115.74 12.43 -46.29
CA ASN A 325 -116.22 11.46 -45.30
C ASN A 325 -115.51 11.59 -43.95
N GLN A 326 -114.79 12.69 -43.70
CA GLN A 326 -114.21 12.96 -42.39
C GLN A 326 -115.32 13.00 -41.34
N VAL A 327 -115.14 12.21 -40.29
CA VAL A 327 -116.02 12.20 -39.13
C VAL A 327 -115.40 13.05 -38.04
N LYS A 328 -116.15 14.05 -37.58
CA LYS A 328 -115.75 14.90 -36.45
C LYS A 328 -116.78 14.80 -35.34
N LEU A 329 -116.34 14.28 -34.19
CA LEU A 329 -117.06 14.32 -32.93
C LEU A 329 -116.60 15.56 -32.18
N ASP A 330 -117.50 16.49 -31.89
CA ASP A 330 -117.20 17.65 -31.06
C ASP A 330 -118.43 18.10 -30.25
N GLY A 331 -118.31 19.20 -29.49
CA GLY A 331 -119.40 19.75 -28.70
C GLY A 331 -120.67 20.12 -29.48
N THR A 332 -120.64 20.10 -30.82
CA THR A 332 -121.83 20.31 -31.67
C THR A 332 -122.52 19.00 -32.09
N GLY A 333 -121.84 17.85 -31.93
CA GLY A 333 -122.38 16.52 -32.22
C GLY A 333 -121.52 15.66 -33.16
N VAL A 334 -122.15 14.75 -33.91
CA VAL A 334 -121.47 13.91 -34.93
C VAL A 334 -121.56 14.60 -36.28
N ASN A 335 -120.42 15.01 -36.82
CA ASN A 335 -120.31 15.68 -38.11
C ASN A 335 -119.66 14.74 -39.14
N VAL A 336 -120.17 14.69 -40.37
CA VAL A 336 -119.55 13.95 -41.48
C VAL A 336 -119.46 14.87 -42.70
N GLY A 337 -118.26 15.04 -43.25
CA GLY A 337 -118.08 15.84 -44.48
C GLY A 337 -118.50 17.31 -44.35
N GLY A 338 -118.37 17.88 -43.14
CA GLY A 338 -118.76 19.26 -42.84
C GLY A 338 -120.26 19.48 -42.54
N LYS A 339 -121.06 18.41 -42.48
CA LYS A 339 -122.48 18.47 -42.10
C LYS A 339 -122.73 17.78 -40.75
N THR A 340 -123.63 18.31 -39.93
CA THR A 340 -123.96 17.77 -38.60
C THR A 340 -125.10 16.77 -38.70
N TYR A 341 -124.86 15.52 -38.33
CA TYR A 341 -125.84 14.43 -38.43
C TYR A 341 -126.50 14.08 -37.10
N ILE A 342 -125.83 14.19 -35.96
CA ILE A 342 -126.43 13.91 -34.65
C ILE A 342 -126.13 15.09 -33.73
N THR A 343 -127.15 15.61 -33.04
CA THR A 343 -127.02 16.67 -32.02
C THR A 343 -127.76 16.27 -30.74
N GLY A 344 -127.65 17.08 -29.69
CA GLY A 344 -128.47 16.91 -28.48
C GLY A 344 -130.00 16.99 -28.72
N ALA A 345 -130.45 17.51 -29.87
CA ALA A 345 -131.86 17.56 -30.26
C ALA A 345 -132.32 16.31 -31.06
N GLY A 346 -131.41 15.41 -31.44
CA GLY A 346 -131.71 14.21 -32.22
C GLY A 346 -130.92 14.10 -33.53
N LEU A 347 -131.35 13.17 -34.40
CA LEU A 347 -130.76 12.90 -35.71
C LEU A 347 -131.20 13.96 -36.75
N ASN A 348 -130.24 14.64 -37.37
CA ASN A 348 -130.43 15.50 -38.53
C ASN A 348 -129.95 14.77 -39.80
N ALA A 349 -130.88 14.35 -40.65
CA ALA A 349 -130.54 13.65 -41.88
C ALA A 349 -129.97 14.55 -42.98
N ASN A 350 -129.89 15.89 -42.78
CA ASN A 350 -129.44 16.86 -43.77
C ASN A 350 -130.17 16.68 -45.12
N ASP A 351 -131.50 16.58 -45.05
CA ASP A 351 -132.41 16.33 -46.17
C ASP A 351 -132.12 15.05 -46.98
N GLN A 352 -131.34 14.12 -46.40
CA GLN A 352 -131.15 12.79 -46.97
C GLN A 352 -132.23 11.83 -46.46
N LYS A 353 -132.61 10.85 -47.29
CA LYS A 353 -133.48 9.76 -46.85
C LYS A 353 -132.77 8.94 -45.77
N ILE A 354 -133.43 8.73 -44.64
CA ILE A 354 -132.98 7.76 -43.65
C ILE A 354 -133.46 6.39 -44.13
N VAL A 355 -132.53 5.57 -44.62
CA VAL A 355 -132.82 4.20 -45.08
C VAL A 355 -132.54 3.21 -43.95
N ASN A 356 -133.23 2.06 -43.94
CA ASN A 356 -133.12 1.00 -42.93
C ASN A 356 -133.65 1.37 -41.52
N VAL A 357 -134.79 2.06 -41.45
CA VAL A 357 -135.57 2.25 -40.22
C VAL A 357 -136.64 1.15 -40.15
N ALA A 358 -136.74 0.45 -39.02
CA ALA A 358 -137.79 -0.56 -38.80
C ALA A 358 -139.17 0.11 -38.67
N ASP A 359 -140.24 -0.62 -38.95
CA ASP A 359 -141.62 -0.11 -38.81
C ASP A 359 -141.85 0.34 -37.35
N GLY A 360 -142.14 1.63 -37.14
CA GLY A 360 -142.44 2.19 -35.83
C GLY A 360 -143.87 1.86 -35.38
N ASP A 361 -144.09 1.72 -34.07
CA ASP A 361 -145.44 1.53 -33.53
C ASP A 361 -146.29 2.81 -33.75
N LEU A 362 -147.52 2.66 -34.24
CA LEU A 362 -148.46 3.75 -34.57
C LEU A 362 -149.44 4.07 -33.42
N SER A 363 -149.22 3.48 -32.24
CA SER A 363 -150.05 3.71 -31.07
C SER A 363 -149.99 5.16 -30.57
N ALA A 364 -151.10 5.66 -30.00
CA ALA A 364 -151.20 7.04 -29.53
C ALA A 364 -150.21 7.30 -28.38
N GLY A 365 -149.20 8.15 -28.65
CA GLY A 365 -148.10 8.44 -27.73
C GLY A 365 -146.76 7.81 -28.13
N SER A 366 -146.73 6.99 -29.19
CA SER A 366 -145.50 6.48 -29.77
C SER A 366 -144.57 7.61 -30.21
N LYS A 367 -143.27 7.43 -29.95
CA LYS A 367 -142.20 8.35 -30.36
C LYS A 367 -141.26 7.68 -31.37
N ASP A 368 -141.71 6.58 -31.97
CA ASP A 368 -140.94 5.85 -32.95
C ASP A 368 -140.87 6.64 -34.26
N ALA A 369 -139.74 6.51 -34.95
CA ALA A 369 -139.67 6.93 -36.33
C ALA A 369 -140.54 5.98 -37.17
N VAL A 370 -141.55 6.52 -37.86
CA VAL A 370 -142.43 5.76 -38.76
C VAL A 370 -141.95 5.90 -40.21
N ASN A 371 -141.86 4.79 -40.93
CA ASN A 371 -141.49 4.76 -42.35
C ASN A 371 -142.73 4.95 -43.22
N GLY A 372 -142.99 6.21 -43.60
CA GLY A 372 -144.02 6.56 -44.59
C GLY A 372 -143.61 6.28 -46.02
#